data_AF-A0A0G4KV08-F1
#
_entry.id   AF-A0A0G4KV08-F1
#
_cell.length_a   1.000
_cell.length_b   1.000
_cell.length_c   1.000
_cell.angle_alpha   90.00
_cell.angle_beta   90.00
_cell.angle_gamma   90.00
#
_symmetry.space_group_name_H-M   'P 1'
#
loop_
_entity.id
_entity.type
_entity.pdbx_description
1 polymer ?
#
loop_
_entity_poly.entity_id
_entity_poly.type
_entity_poly.pdbx_seq_one_letter_code
_entity_poly.pdbx_strand_id
1 'polypeptide(L)'
;MMILDVDPKQKKKLGVDFFKLDEELDNEWIEEHLDFLYEEQRTKITKKFEKDNEKLVAEGSKKLPEKELKERLKAASELLAKLKKEHKTKKVEAEGRGPTVEKLLEGAKKIEERAKNLELQAQDRDGNKEVALGTSKLNYIDPRLTVVFSRKFDVPIEKFFSKTMREKFNWAIQSVDDDTWEF
;
A
#
# COMPACT_ATOMS: atom_id res chain seq x y z
N MET A 1 5.96 -18.30 8.78
CA MET A 1 4.87 -17.48 9.36
C MET A 1 5.25 -17.03 10.77
N MET A 2 5.49 -15.74 10.99
CA MET A 2 5.97 -15.20 12.28
C MET A 2 5.02 -15.47 13.46
N ILE A 3 3.70 -15.54 13.23
CA ILE A 3 2.71 -15.83 14.28
C ILE A 3 2.96 -17.21 14.91
N LEU A 4 3.35 -18.21 14.10
CA LEU A 4 3.62 -19.57 14.57
C LEU A 4 4.97 -19.70 15.28
N ASP A 5 5.89 -18.78 15.03
CA ASP A 5 7.16 -18.67 15.75
C ASP A 5 6.93 -18.13 17.18
N VAL A 6 6.05 -17.13 17.32
CA VAL A 6 5.67 -16.55 18.62
C VAL A 6 4.78 -17.49 19.45
N ASP A 7 3.74 -18.08 18.84
CA ASP A 7 2.85 -19.04 19.51
C ASP A 7 2.40 -20.15 18.53
N PRO A 8 3.04 -21.34 18.58
CA PRO A 8 2.67 -22.47 17.73
C PRO A 8 1.22 -22.94 17.90
N LYS A 9 0.56 -22.66 19.04
CA LYS A 9 -0.83 -23.07 19.29
C LYS A 9 -1.84 -22.30 18.43
N GLN A 10 -1.42 -21.17 17.84
CA GLN A 10 -2.28 -20.38 16.94
C GLN A 10 -2.71 -21.16 15.70
N LYS A 11 -1.92 -22.15 15.25
CA LYS A 11 -2.32 -23.06 14.16
C LYS A 11 -3.62 -23.79 14.45
N LYS A 12 -3.87 -24.17 15.72
CA LYS A 12 -5.11 -24.82 16.14
C LYS A 12 -6.25 -23.82 16.34
N LYS A 13 -5.93 -22.59 16.79
CA LYS A 13 -6.94 -21.56 17.09
C LYS A 13 -7.50 -20.88 15.85
N LEU A 14 -6.65 -20.53 14.89
CA LEU A 14 -7.02 -19.82 13.66
C LEU A 14 -7.34 -20.76 12.49
N GLY A 15 -7.08 -22.05 12.66
CA GLY A 15 -7.27 -23.06 11.61
C GLY A 15 -6.08 -23.13 10.65
N VAL A 16 -6.03 -24.21 9.86
CA VAL A 16 -4.96 -24.44 8.88
C VAL A 16 -5.09 -23.50 7.69
N ASP A 17 -6.33 -23.17 7.31
CA ASP A 17 -6.63 -22.33 6.13
C ASP A 17 -6.06 -20.91 6.27
N PHE A 18 -6.07 -20.34 7.49
CA PHE A 18 -5.47 -19.04 7.77
C PHE A 18 -3.96 -18.97 7.44
N PHE A 19 -3.27 -20.12 7.47
CA PHE A 19 -1.84 -20.21 7.16
C PHE A 19 -1.56 -20.84 5.79
N LYS A 20 -2.60 -21.17 5.02
CA LYS A 20 -2.44 -21.66 3.66
C LYS A 20 -1.97 -20.50 2.78
N LEU A 21 -1.01 -20.78 1.92
CA LEU A 21 -0.58 -19.85 0.89
C LEU A 21 -1.66 -19.80 -0.20
N ASP A 22 -1.88 -18.61 -0.75
CA ASP A 22 -2.78 -18.44 -1.90
C ASP A 22 -2.27 -19.26 -3.10
N GLU A 23 -3.18 -19.77 -3.91
CA GLU A 23 -2.85 -20.61 -5.07
C GLU A 23 -2.21 -19.79 -6.20
N GLU A 24 -2.46 -18.48 -6.24
CA GLU A 24 -1.80 -17.55 -7.17
C GLU A 24 -0.36 -17.21 -6.78
N LEU A 25 0.04 -17.49 -5.53
CA LEU A 25 1.40 -17.25 -5.02
C LEU A 25 2.24 -18.52 -5.16
N ASP A 26 2.51 -18.93 -6.39
CA ASP A 26 3.35 -20.09 -6.65
C ASP A 26 4.84 -19.83 -6.32
N ASN A 27 5.66 -20.89 -6.40
CA ASN A 27 7.08 -20.76 -6.06
C ASN A 27 7.84 -19.86 -7.05
N GLU A 28 7.43 -19.82 -8.32
CA GLU A 28 8.06 -19.01 -9.36
C GLU A 28 7.84 -17.53 -9.06
N TRP A 29 6.59 -17.15 -8.80
CA TRP A 29 6.23 -15.80 -8.36
C TRP A 29 6.98 -15.39 -7.10
N ILE A 30 7.11 -16.29 -6.12
CA ILE A 30 7.85 -15.97 -4.89
C ILE A 30 9.33 -15.71 -5.20
N GLU A 31 9.98 -16.54 -6.01
CA GLU A 31 11.38 -16.33 -6.38
C GLU A 31 11.60 -15.01 -7.11
N GLU A 32 10.73 -14.68 -8.09
CA GLU A 32 10.75 -13.39 -8.78
C GLU A 32 10.54 -12.22 -7.81
N HIS A 33 9.58 -12.35 -6.88
CA HIS A 33 9.30 -11.32 -5.89
C HIS A 33 10.49 -11.10 -4.93
N LEU A 34 11.19 -12.17 -4.54
CA LEU A 34 12.39 -12.07 -3.71
C LEU A 34 13.51 -11.31 -4.42
N ASP A 35 13.72 -11.59 -5.71
CA ASP A 35 14.72 -10.88 -6.51
C ASP A 35 14.31 -9.42 -6.74
N PHE A 36 13.02 -9.13 -6.94
CA PHE A 36 12.49 -7.76 -6.96
C PHE A 36 12.78 -6.99 -5.67
N LEU A 37 12.53 -7.58 -4.50
CA LEU A 37 12.80 -6.96 -3.20
C LEU A 37 14.30 -6.66 -3.02
N TYR A 38 15.17 -7.55 -3.51
CA TYR A 38 16.60 -7.33 -3.50
C TYR A 38 17.02 -6.14 -4.37
N GLU A 39 16.52 -6.05 -5.60
CA GLU A 39 16.80 -4.92 -6.49
C GLU A 39 16.25 -3.60 -5.96
N GLU A 40 15.05 -3.62 -5.37
CA GLU A 40 14.45 -2.46 -4.74
C GLU A 40 15.33 -1.95 -3.59
N GLN A 41 15.81 -2.85 -2.73
CA GLN A 41 16.68 -2.50 -1.61
C GLN A 41 18.04 -1.97 -2.08
N ARG A 42 18.63 -2.55 -3.13
CA ARG A 42 19.85 -2.03 -3.75
C ARG A 42 19.66 -0.62 -4.29
N THR A 43 18.58 -0.41 -5.04
CA THR A 43 18.24 0.90 -5.59
C THR A 43 18.05 1.94 -4.48
N LYS A 44 17.37 1.58 -3.38
CA LYS A 44 17.20 2.45 -2.21
C LYS A 44 18.55 2.82 -1.58
N ILE A 45 19.43 1.85 -1.37
CA ILE A 45 20.77 2.07 -0.80
C ILE A 45 21.61 2.98 -1.70
N THR A 46 21.63 2.71 -3.01
CA THR A 46 22.39 3.52 -3.98
C THR A 46 21.89 4.95 -4.02
N LYS A 47 20.57 5.16 -4.16
CA LYS A 47 19.98 6.52 -4.15
C LYS A 47 20.25 7.27 -2.85
N LYS A 48 20.25 6.57 -1.71
CA LYS A 48 20.57 7.20 -0.42
C LYS A 48 22.05 7.59 -0.35
N PHE A 49 22.95 6.71 -0.80
CA PHE A 49 24.39 6.99 -0.86
C PHE A 49 24.72 8.17 -1.79
N GLU A 50 24.06 8.26 -2.94
CA GLU A 50 24.19 9.40 -3.86
C GLU A 50 23.77 10.72 -3.18
N LYS A 51 22.60 10.74 -2.53
CA LYS A 51 22.12 11.90 -1.77
C LYS A 51 23.04 12.29 -0.61
N ASP A 52 23.58 11.31 0.11
CA ASP A 52 24.53 11.55 1.21
C ASP A 52 25.81 12.21 0.64
N ASN A 53 26.31 11.75 -0.51
CA ASN A 53 27.47 12.33 -1.17
C ASN A 53 27.22 13.74 -1.72
N GLU A 54 26.04 14.00 -2.29
CA GLU A 54 25.66 15.35 -2.73
C GLU A 54 25.67 16.34 -1.58
N LYS A 55 25.14 15.94 -0.41
CA LYS A 55 25.18 16.76 0.81
C LYS A 55 26.60 17.01 1.30
N LEU A 56 27.43 15.98 1.36
CA LEU A 56 28.83 16.12 1.79
C LEU A 56 29.61 17.09 0.89
N VAL A 57 29.42 17.02 -0.43
CA VAL A 57 30.04 17.96 -1.37
C VAL A 57 29.53 19.37 -1.17
N ALA A 58 28.22 19.55 -0.95
CA ALA A 58 27.64 20.87 -0.64
C ALA A 58 28.16 21.47 0.67
N GLU A 59 28.50 20.63 1.65
CA GLU A 59 29.10 21.00 2.93
C GLU A 59 30.64 21.16 2.85
N GLY A 60 31.24 21.06 1.66
CA GLY A 60 32.69 21.20 1.45
C GLY A 60 33.52 19.98 1.84
N SER A 61 32.87 18.86 2.17
CA SER A 61 33.51 17.58 2.50
C SER A 61 33.73 16.71 1.25
N LYS A 62 34.66 15.75 1.34
CA LYS A 62 34.91 14.80 0.25
C LYS A 62 33.82 13.74 0.17
N LYS A 63 33.55 13.25 -1.04
CA LYS A 63 32.63 12.12 -1.29
C LYS A 63 33.09 10.87 -0.55
N LEU A 64 32.13 10.09 -0.07
CA LEU A 64 32.38 8.75 0.48
C LEU A 64 32.92 7.83 -0.61
N PRO A 65 33.87 6.94 -0.29
CA PRO A 65 34.46 6.02 -1.25
C PRO A 65 33.46 4.94 -1.67
N GLU A 66 33.61 4.38 -2.89
CA GLU A 66 32.78 3.27 -3.38
C GLU A 66 32.83 2.01 -2.50
N LYS A 67 33.88 1.87 -1.69
CA LYS A 67 34.00 0.77 -0.71
C LYS A 67 32.86 0.82 0.32
N GLU A 68 32.46 2.02 0.75
CA GLU A 68 31.36 2.24 1.68
C GLU A 68 30.01 1.84 1.03
N LEU A 69 29.82 2.15 -0.25
CA LEU A 69 28.65 1.70 -1.00
C LEU A 69 28.59 0.17 -1.09
N LYS A 70 29.71 -0.49 -1.40
CA LYS A 70 29.79 -1.96 -1.44
C LYS A 70 29.48 -2.58 -0.09
N GLU A 71 29.93 -1.98 1.01
CA GLU A 71 29.62 -2.43 2.35
C GLU A 71 28.12 -2.28 2.67
N ARG A 72 27.51 -1.13 2.36
CA ARG A 72 26.07 -0.93 2.52
C ARG A 72 25.25 -1.90 1.66
N LEU A 73 25.71 -2.22 0.45
CA LEU A 73 25.06 -3.20 -0.43
C LEU A 73 25.09 -4.62 0.12
N LYS A 74 26.02 -4.97 1.03
CA LYS A 74 26.00 -6.28 1.70
C LYS A 74 24.70 -6.50 2.46
N ALA A 75 24.12 -5.45 3.05
CA ALA A 75 22.84 -5.53 3.71
C ALA A 75 21.71 -6.02 2.77
N ALA A 76 21.74 -5.64 1.49
CA ALA A 76 20.79 -6.16 0.50
C ALA A 76 21.04 -7.64 0.19
N SER A 77 22.30 -8.07 0.06
CA SER A 77 22.61 -9.48 -0.15
C SER A 77 22.28 -10.36 1.05
N GLU A 78 22.48 -9.85 2.27
CA GLU A 78 22.09 -10.53 3.51
C GLU A 78 20.57 -10.65 3.62
N LEU A 79 19.83 -9.60 3.25
CA LEU A 79 18.37 -9.66 3.16
C LEU A 79 17.91 -10.76 2.21
N LEU A 80 18.46 -10.83 0.99
CA LEU A 80 18.10 -11.87 0.03
C LEU A 80 18.42 -13.28 0.55
N ALA A 81 19.60 -13.47 1.17
CA ALA A 81 20.00 -14.74 1.73
C ALA A 81 19.07 -15.19 2.87
N LYS A 82 18.65 -14.26 3.73
CA LYS A 82 17.64 -14.50 4.77
C LYS A 82 16.31 -14.92 4.16
N LEU A 83 15.76 -14.13 3.23
CA LEU A 83 14.46 -14.41 2.63
C LEU A 83 14.44 -15.74 1.86
N LYS A 84 15.49 -16.07 1.11
CA LYS A 84 15.61 -17.38 0.44
C LYS A 84 15.69 -18.54 1.44
N LYS A 85 16.36 -18.36 2.57
CA LYS A 85 16.40 -19.37 3.66
C LYS A 85 15.02 -19.54 4.30
N GLU A 86 14.31 -18.46 4.59
CA GLU A 86 12.96 -18.50 5.15
C GLU A 86 11.97 -19.17 4.20
N HIS A 87 12.03 -18.84 2.91
CA HIS A 87 11.21 -19.47 1.88
C HIS A 87 11.46 -20.98 1.80
N LYS A 88 12.74 -21.39 1.74
CA LYS A 88 13.13 -22.82 1.69
C LYS A 88 12.73 -23.59 2.95
N THR A 89 12.85 -22.97 4.12
CA THR A 89 12.55 -23.63 5.40
C THR A 89 11.08 -23.53 5.81
N LYS A 90 10.30 -22.67 5.16
CA LYS A 90 8.91 -22.29 5.50
C LYS A 90 8.75 -21.80 6.95
N LYS A 91 9.86 -21.48 7.61
CA LYS A 91 9.94 -20.92 8.95
C LYS A 91 10.39 -19.47 8.80
N VAL A 92 9.59 -18.57 9.36
CA VAL A 92 9.87 -17.13 9.33
C VAL A 92 10.02 -16.75 10.79
N GLU A 93 11.19 -16.25 11.14
CA GLU A 93 11.50 -15.84 12.50
C GLU A 93 10.78 -14.52 12.80
N ALA A 94 10.22 -14.38 14.01
CA ALA A 94 9.55 -13.14 14.39
C ALA A 94 10.59 -12.04 14.68
N GLU A 95 11.00 -11.30 13.65
CA GLU A 95 11.89 -10.15 13.79
C GLU A 95 11.10 -8.86 14.12
N GLY A 96 11.61 -8.01 15.02
CA GLY A 96 11.03 -6.69 15.34
C GLY A 96 10.97 -6.33 16.83
N ARG A 97 10.46 -5.13 17.15
CA ARG A 97 10.34 -4.63 18.54
C ARG A 97 9.16 -5.30 19.27
N GLY A 98 9.43 -6.46 19.87
CA GLY A 98 8.48 -7.20 20.70
C GLY A 98 7.27 -7.70 19.90
N PRO A 99 7.48 -8.67 19.00
CA PRO A 99 6.40 -9.28 18.24
C PRO A 99 5.46 -10.01 19.19
N THR A 100 4.21 -9.55 19.28
CA THR A 100 3.13 -10.26 19.97
C THR A 100 2.15 -10.79 18.92
N VAL A 101 1.47 -11.88 19.24
CA VAL A 101 0.44 -12.46 18.36
C VAL A 101 -0.60 -11.40 17.97
N GLU A 102 -1.02 -10.57 18.93
CA GLU A 102 -2.01 -9.49 18.70
C GLU A 102 -1.53 -8.48 17.65
N LYS A 103 -0.29 -7.98 17.77
CA LYS A 103 0.26 -7.02 16.79
C LYS A 103 0.40 -7.63 15.40
N LEU A 104 0.81 -8.90 15.33
CA LEU A 104 0.95 -9.59 14.05
C LEU A 104 -0.42 -9.82 13.39
N LEU A 105 -1.44 -10.16 14.18
CA LEU A 105 -2.81 -10.30 13.68
C LEU A 105 -3.41 -8.95 13.26
N GLU A 106 -3.19 -7.88 14.02
CA GLU A 106 -3.61 -6.54 13.63
C GLU A 106 -2.91 -6.09 12.33
N GLY A 107 -1.62 -6.40 12.19
CA GLY A 107 -0.87 -6.16 10.97
C GLY A 107 -1.43 -6.93 9.77
N ALA A 108 -1.74 -8.21 9.95
CA ALA A 108 -2.36 -9.04 8.91
C ALA A 108 -3.71 -8.46 8.47
N LYS A 109 -4.58 -8.10 9.41
CA LYS A 109 -5.88 -7.46 9.11
C LYS A 109 -5.73 -6.17 8.32
N LYS A 110 -4.76 -5.32 8.67
CA LYS A 110 -4.49 -4.06 7.94
C LYS A 110 -4.03 -4.31 6.50
N ILE A 111 -3.24 -5.36 6.28
CA ILE A 111 -2.79 -5.74 4.93
C ILE A 111 -3.97 -6.29 4.12
N GLU A 112 -4.81 -7.14 4.72
CA GLU A 112 -6.01 -7.69 4.10
C GLU A 112 -7.00 -6.58 3.69
N GLU A 113 -7.25 -5.61 4.58
CA GLU A 113 -8.09 -4.45 4.27
C GLU A 113 -7.53 -3.63 3.10
N ARG A 114 -6.20 -3.43 3.07
CA ARG A 114 -5.53 -2.75 1.94
C ARG A 114 -5.65 -3.53 0.65
N ALA A 115 -5.48 -4.85 0.68
CA ALA A 115 -5.61 -5.71 -0.50
C ALA A 115 -7.03 -5.61 -1.07
N LYS A 116 -8.05 -5.73 -0.22
CA LYS A 116 -9.46 -5.58 -0.62
C LYS A 116 -9.76 -4.21 -1.23
N ASN A 117 -9.20 -3.14 -0.64
CA ASN A 117 -9.36 -1.80 -1.18
C ASN A 117 -8.68 -1.64 -2.56
N LEU A 118 -7.50 -2.24 -2.77
CA LEU A 118 -6.81 -2.22 -4.06
C LEU A 118 -7.53 -3.04 -5.11
N GLU A 119 -8.10 -4.19 -4.73
CA GLU A 119 -8.91 -5.02 -5.61
C GLU A 119 -10.14 -4.25 -6.10
N LEU A 120 -10.87 -3.61 -5.18
CA LEU A 120 -12.02 -2.77 -5.51
C LEU A 120 -11.65 -1.61 -6.44
N GLN A 121 -10.50 -0.96 -6.19
CA GLN A 121 -10.00 0.10 -7.08
C GLN A 121 -9.60 -0.43 -8.46
N ALA A 122 -9.03 -1.63 -8.54
CA ALA A 122 -8.66 -2.25 -9.80
C ALA A 122 -9.90 -2.60 -10.62
N GLN A 123 -10.92 -3.17 -9.98
CA GLN A 123 -12.23 -3.46 -10.60
C GLN A 123 -12.91 -2.19 -11.09
N ASP A 124 -12.94 -1.13 -10.27
CA ASP A 124 -13.54 0.16 -10.67
C ASP A 124 -12.81 0.78 -11.87
N ARG A 125 -11.48 0.71 -11.90
CA ARG A 125 -10.69 1.20 -13.03
C ARG A 125 -10.94 0.41 -14.31
N ASP A 126 -11.06 -0.91 -14.20
CA ASP A 126 -11.28 -1.77 -15.36
C ASP A 126 -12.70 -1.61 -15.91
N GLY A 127 -13.72 -1.56 -15.04
CA GLY A 127 -15.10 -1.31 -15.43
C GLY A 127 -15.32 0.07 -16.07
N ASN A 128 -14.55 1.08 -15.65
CA ASN A 128 -14.62 2.45 -16.20
C ASN A 128 -13.67 2.70 -17.37
N LYS A 129 -12.96 1.69 -17.87
CA LYS A 129 -11.92 1.85 -18.90
C LYS A 129 -12.45 2.40 -20.23
N GLU A 130 -13.70 2.08 -20.56
CA GLU A 130 -14.34 2.49 -21.83
C GLU A 130 -15.27 3.70 -21.69
N VAL A 131 -15.49 4.21 -20.47
CA VAL A 131 -16.51 5.21 -20.19
C VAL A 131 -15.90 6.49 -19.62
N ALA A 132 -16.02 7.59 -20.36
CA ALA A 132 -15.59 8.91 -19.91
C ALA A 132 -16.66 9.59 -19.01
N LEU A 133 -16.59 9.34 -17.71
CA LEU A 133 -17.55 9.86 -16.71
C LEU A 133 -17.47 11.39 -16.46
N GLY A 134 -16.43 12.05 -16.94
CA GLY A 134 -16.20 13.48 -16.67
C GLY A 134 -17.28 14.39 -17.27
N THR A 135 -17.70 14.12 -18.51
CA THR A 135 -18.63 15.00 -19.24
C THR A 135 -20.05 14.94 -18.66
N SER A 136 -20.56 13.73 -18.38
CA SER A 136 -21.87 13.52 -17.75
C SER A 136 -21.94 14.21 -16.39
N LYS A 137 -20.92 14.00 -15.55
CA LYS A 137 -20.81 14.57 -14.21
C LYS A 137 -20.70 16.09 -14.20
N LEU A 138 -20.09 16.69 -15.23
CA LEU A 138 -19.87 18.14 -15.28
C LEU A 138 -21.05 18.91 -15.89
N ASN A 139 -21.81 18.29 -16.78
CA ASN A 139 -22.76 19.00 -17.65
C ASN A 139 -24.19 18.47 -17.63
N TYR A 140 -24.40 17.22 -17.22
CA TYR A 140 -25.69 16.53 -17.40
C TYR A 140 -26.32 16.01 -16.11
N ILE A 141 -25.56 15.94 -15.02
CA ILE A 141 -26.05 15.55 -13.69
C ILE A 141 -26.21 16.82 -12.85
N ASP A 142 -27.36 16.99 -12.20
CA ASP A 142 -27.55 18.08 -11.24
C ASP A 142 -26.59 17.88 -10.06
N PRO A 143 -25.65 18.82 -9.80
CA PRO A 143 -24.67 18.68 -8.74
C PRO A 143 -25.30 18.56 -7.35
N ARG A 144 -26.53 19.06 -7.14
CA ARG A 144 -27.25 18.94 -5.86
C ARG A 144 -27.54 17.50 -5.49
N LEU A 145 -27.82 16.62 -6.45
CA LEU A 145 -27.98 15.17 -6.21
C LEU A 145 -26.73 14.58 -5.55
N THR A 146 -25.54 14.96 -6.04
CA THR A 146 -24.27 14.50 -5.49
C THR A 146 -24.00 15.09 -4.10
N VAL A 147 -24.40 16.35 -3.87
CA VAL A 147 -24.26 17.01 -2.55
C VAL A 147 -25.16 16.33 -1.51
N VAL A 148 -26.43 16.04 -1.85
CA VAL A 148 -27.36 15.32 -0.97
C VAL A 148 -26.83 13.93 -0.66
N PHE A 149 -26.35 13.20 -1.66
CA PHE A 149 -25.73 11.89 -1.46
C PHE A 149 -24.52 11.96 -0.51
N SER A 150 -23.63 12.94 -0.73
CA SER A 150 -22.45 13.18 0.09
C SER A 150 -22.80 13.43 1.56
N ARG A 151 -23.84 14.21 1.84
CA ARG A 151 -24.31 14.46 3.22
C ARG A 151 -25.01 13.26 3.83
N LYS A 152 -25.96 12.65 3.11
CA LYS A 152 -26.76 11.51 3.57
C LYS A 152 -25.91 10.31 3.99
N PHE A 153 -24.81 10.05 3.30
CA PHE A 153 -23.91 8.93 3.58
C PHE A 153 -22.60 9.34 4.27
N ASP A 154 -22.48 10.61 4.68
CA ASP A 154 -21.27 11.17 5.31
C ASP A 154 -19.98 10.88 4.50
N VAL A 155 -20.08 11.00 3.18
CA VAL A 155 -18.95 10.82 2.27
C VAL A 155 -18.39 12.19 1.90
N PRO A 156 -17.09 12.48 2.12
CA PRO A 156 -16.54 13.79 1.82
C PRO A 156 -16.71 14.22 0.36
N ILE A 157 -17.16 15.45 0.14
CA ILE A 157 -17.50 15.95 -1.21
C ILE A 157 -16.29 15.97 -2.17
N GLU A 158 -15.04 16.05 -1.66
CA GLU A 158 -13.82 15.86 -2.48
C GLU A 158 -13.76 14.51 -3.19
N LYS A 159 -14.40 13.47 -2.66
CA LYS A 159 -14.42 12.15 -3.29
C LYS A 159 -15.22 12.16 -4.59
N PHE A 160 -16.18 13.07 -4.70
CA PHE A 160 -16.96 13.25 -5.93
C PHE A 160 -16.46 14.42 -6.76
N PHE A 161 -16.20 15.58 -6.17
CA PHE A 161 -15.86 16.78 -6.91
C PHE A 161 -14.39 17.18 -6.70
N SER A 162 -13.65 17.28 -7.81
CA SER A 162 -12.31 17.87 -7.82
C SER A 162 -12.37 19.34 -7.39
N LYS A 163 -11.23 19.94 -7.05
CA LYS A 163 -11.15 21.35 -6.60
C LYS A 163 -11.90 22.30 -7.55
N THR A 164 -11.59 22.23 -8.84
CA THR A 164 -12.24 23.05 -9.88
C THR A 164 -13.74 22.82 -9.97
N MET A 165 -14.19 21.58 -9.77
CA MET A 165 -15.61 21.23 -9.85
C MET A 165 -16.40 21.75 -8.64
N ARG A 166 -15.78 21.77 -7.45
CA ARG A 166 -16.35 22.40 -6.25
C ARG A 166 -16.47 23.91 -6.39
N GLU A 167 -15.50 24.57 -7.00
CA GLU A 167 -15.57 26.01 -7.29
C GLU A 167 -16.74 26.31 -8.24
N LYS A 168 -16.89 25.53 -9.32
CA LYS A 168 -18.00 25.67 -10.27
C LYS A 168 -19.38 25.42 -9.64
N PHE A 169 -19.49 24.38 -8.80
CA PHE A 169 -20.75 23.95 -8.18
C PHE A 169 -20.94 24.46 -6.75
N ASN A 170 -20.23 25.53 -6.37
CA ASN A 170 -20.31 26.08 -5.02
C ASN A 170 -21.74 26.49 -4.64
N TRP A 171 -22.51 27.00 -5.61
CA TRP A 171 -23.94 27.33 -5.41
C TRP A 171 -24.77 26.09 -5.01
N ALA A 172 -24.45 24.90 -5.52
CA ALA A 172 -25.15 23.65 -5.20
C ALA A 172 -24.76 23.14 -3.81
N ILE A 173 -23.48 23.29 -3.45
CA ILE A 173 -22.96 22.91 -2.13
C ILE A 173 -23.60 23.76 -1.01
N GLN A 174 -23.82 25.05 -1.29
CA GLN A 174 -24.41 26.02 -0.35
C GLN A 174 -25.95 25.99 -0.30
N SER A 175 -26.62 25.57 -1.38
CA SER A 175 -28.09 25.65 -1.48
C SER A 175 -28.83 24.42 -0.95
N VAL A 176 -28.14 23.30 -0.79
CA VAL A 176 -28.72 22.14 -0.09
C VAL A 176 -28.55 22.43 1.40
N ASP A 177 -29.64 22.72 2.11
CA ASP A 177 -29.62 22.96 3.57
C ASP A 177 -30.03 21.72 4.39
N ASP A 178 -30.73 20.74 3.80
CA ASP A 178 -31.17 19.54 4.52
C ASP A 178 -31.32 18.30 3.61
N ASP A 179 -31.31 17.11 4.23
CA ASP A 179 -31.38 15.78 3.63
C ASP A 179 -32.71 15.46 2.89
N THR A 180 -33.58 16.45 2.75
CA THR A 180 -34.95 16.33 2.18
C THR A 180 -35.07 16.87 0.76
N TRP A 181 -33.97 17.19 0.09
CA TRP A 181 -34.01 17.67 -1.29
C TRP A 181 -34.31 16.53 -2.28
N GLU A 182 -35.40 16.67 -3.03
CA GLU A 182 -35.83 15.77 -4.12
C GLU A 182 -35.81 16.53 -5.46
N PHE A 183 -35.55 15.82 -6.56
CA PHE A 183 -35.40 16.37 -7.92
C PHE A 183 -36.74 16.52 -8.64
#